data_AF-A0A378IJI2-F1
#
_entry.id   AF-A0A378IJI2-F1
#
_cell.length_a   1.000
_cell.length_b   1.000
_cell.length_c   1.000
_cell.angle_alpha   90.00
_cell.angle_beta   90.00
_cell.angle_gamma   90.00
#
_symmetry.space_group_name_H-M   'P 1'
#
loop_
_entity.id
_entity.type
_entity.pdbx_description
1 polymer ?
#
loop_
_entity_poly.entity_id
_entity_poly.type
_entity_poly.pdbx_seq_one_letter_code
_entity_poly.pdbx_strand_id
1 'polypeptide(L)'
;MLTPEELKKILSEQEVALLIQARLGQLAQGRQKELIELQEKLSEDEAMDELPSLEELEQVQKLYKHATKPYKAESISDEALKKIFENFAKEFGEDNIKNNALHFPDDKDNKKADDFFRRQAKEGYAFLFKQSGCDNYAFSDGKHYIMGSKADVISYCKQNSINPPSAFNVNPSAEPEISSPSIR
;
A
#
# COMPACT_ATOMS: atom_id res chain seq x y z
N MET A 1 5.66 46.38 39.35
CA MET A 1 4.25 45.98 39.15
C MET A 1 4.07 45.73 37.66
N LEU A 2 3.51 44.58 37.27
CA LEU A 2 3.24 44.30 35.86
C LEU A 2 2.11 45.22 35.36
N THR A 3 2.27 45.73 34.15
CA THR A 3 1.27 46.60 33.53
C THR A 3 0.07 45.76 33.05
N PRO A 4 -1.12 46.37 32.93
CA PRO A 4 -2.31 45.69 32.41
C PRO A 4 -2.12 45.06 31.02
N GLU A 5 -1.22 45.61 30.21
CA GLU A 5 -0.89 45.11 28.86
C GLU A 5 0.02 43.88 28.93
N GLU A 6 1.00 43.86 29.84
CA GLU A 6 1.84 42.70 30.10
C GLU A 6 1.02 41.53 30.68
N LEU A 7 0.05 41.82 31.54
CA LEU A 7 -0.87 40.82 32.09
C LEU A 7 -1.78 40.22 30.99
N LYS A 8 -2.28 41.02 30.05
CA LYS A 8 -3.06 40.52 28.89
C LYS A 8 -2.22 39.65 27.97
N LYS A 9 -0.96 40.03 27.74
CA LYS A 9 -0.04 39.24 26.91
C LYS A 9 0.23 37.87 27.53
N ILE A 10 0.52 37.82 28.83
CA ILE A 10 0.74 36.58 29.59
C ILE A 10 -0.50 35.67 29.55
N LEU A 11 -1.70 36.23 29.72
CA LEU A 11 -2.95 35.47 29.63
C LEU A 11 -3.17 34.87 28.24
N SER A 12 -2.90 35.64 27.17
CA SER A 12 -3.04 35.13 25.79
C SER A 12 -2.03 34.00 25.48
N GLU A 13 -0.81 34.10 26.01
CA GLU A 13 0.23 33.08 25.81
C GLU A 13 -0.11 31.78 26.57
N GLN A 14 -0.73 31.89 27.75
CA GLN A 14 -1.23 30.74 28.51
C GLN A 14 -2.43 30.06 27.84
N GLU A 15 -3.36 30.83 27.27
CA GLU A 15 -4.51 30.28 26.51
C GLU A 15 -4.05 29.54 25.24
N VAL A 16 -3.05 30.08 24.53
CA VAL A 16 -2.45 29.42 23.35
C VAL A 16 -1.72 28.14 23.77
N ALA A 17 -0.98 28.15 24.88
CA ALA A 17 -0.32 26.96 25.40
C ALA A 17 -1.34 25.86 25.77
N LEU A 18 -2.45 26.22 26.42
CA LEU A 18 -3.54 25.29 26.76
C LEU A 18 -4.24 24.73 25.51
N LEU A 19 -4.45 25.56 24.48
CA LEU A 19 -5.01 25.12 23.19
C LEU A 19 -4.08 24.14 22.45
N ILE A 20 -2.76 24.40 22.46
CA ILE A 20 -1.76 23.48 21.90
C ILE A 20 -1.75 22.17 22.69
N GLN A 21 -1.79 22.24 24.02
CA GLN A 21 -1.79 21.07 24.90
C GLN A 21 -3.07 20.23 24.73
N ALA A 22 -4.23 20.88 24.61
CA ALA A 22 -5.51 20.22 24.34
C ALA A 22 -5.54 19.57 22.95
N ARG A 23 -4.96 20.23 21.94
CA ARG A 23 -4.86 19.70 20.56
C ARG A 23 -3.88 18.53 20.47
N LEU A 24 -2.77 18.58 21.22
CA LEU A 24 -1.85 17.45 21.38
C LEU A 24 -2.51 16.29 22.14
N GLY A 25 -3.33 16.57 23.15
CA GLY A 25 -4.14 15.57 23.84
C GLY A 25 -5.19 14.89 22.96
N GLN A 26 -5.87 15.65 22.08
CA GLN A 26 -6.81 15.11 21.09
C GLN A 26 -6.10 14.28 20.00
N LEU A 27 -4.93 14.74 19.52
CA LEU A 27 -4.08 13.96 18.61
C LEU A 27 -3.57 12.66 19.26
N ALA A 28 -3.27 12.69 20.56
CA ALA A 28 -2.91 11.52 21.34
C ALA A 28 -4.09 10.54 21.49
N GLN A 29 -5.31 11.03 21.76
CA GLN A 29 -6.51 10.18 21.84
C GLN A 29 -6.87 9.48 20.52
N GLY A 30 -6.71 10.17 19.38
CA GLY A 30 -6.93 9.55 18.06
C GLY A 30 -5.95 8.42 17.76
N ARG A 31 -4.65 8.64 18.05
CA ARG A 31 -3.62 7.59 17.93
C ARG A 31 -3.78 6.47 18.95
N GLN A 32 -4.26 6.79 20.15
CA GLN A 32 -4.51 5.82 21.21
C GLN A 32 -5.66 4.88 20.84
N LYS A 33 -6.69 5.39 20.15
CA LYS A 33 -7.78 4.55 19.63
C LYS A 33 -7.31 3.60 18.53
N GLU A 34 -6.49 4.09 17.59
CA GLU A 34 -5.87 3.24 16.56
C GLU A 34 -4.96 2.16 17.14
N LEU A 35 -4.24 2.48 18.23
CA LEU A 35 -3.37 1.54 18.94
C LEU A 35 -4.17 0.48 19.69
N ILE A 36 -5.26 0.85 20.36
CA ILE A 36 -6.15 -0.08 21.07
C ILE A 36 -6.82 -1.04 20.08
N GLU A 37 -7.31 -0.57 18.94
CA GLU A 37 -7.90 -1.45 17.90
C GLU A 37 -6.87 -2.44 17.30
N LEU A 38 -5.60 -2.04 17.21
CA LEU A 38 -4.48 -2.91 16.82
C LEU A 38 -4.15 -3.93 17.90
N GLN A 39 -4.23 -3.52 19.17
CA GLN A 39 -3.99 -4.35 20.35
C GLN A 39 -5.07 -5.42 20.52
N GLU A 40 -6.34 -5.08 20.30
CA GLU A 40 -7.47 -6.02 20.33
C GLU A 40 -7.34 -7.07 19.23
N LYS A 41 -7.01 -6.67 17.99
CA LYS A 41 -6.79 -7.62 16.88
C LYS A 41 -5.62 -8.57 17.12
N LEU A 42 -4.51 -8.07 17.66
CA LEU A 42 -3.34 -8.91 17.95
C LEU A 42 -3.61 -9.90 19.09
N SER A 43 -4.47 -9.53 20.06
CA SER A 43 -4.87 -10.44 21.15
C SER A 43 -5.86 -11.54 20.73
N GLU A 44 -6.62 -11.33 19.65
CA GLU A 44 -7.59 -12.31 19.14
C GLU A 44 -6.94 -13.35 18.20
N ASP A 45 -5.90 -12.97 17.44
CA ASP A 45 -5.27 -13.85 16.44
C ASP A 45 -4.13 -14.73 16.98
N GLU A 46 -3.44 -14.31 18.04
CA GLU A 46 -2.38 -15.09 18.69
C GLU A 46 -2.52 -14.94 20.21
N ALA A 47 -2.74 -16.04 20.94
CA ALA A 47 -2.78 -16.06 22.40
C ALA A 47 -1.41 -15.64 23.00
N MET A 48 -1.16 -14.35 23.02
CA MET A 48 0.08 -13.70 23.43
C MET A 48 -0.10 -13.13 24.84
N ASP A 49 0.63 -13.67 25.81
CA ASP A 49 0.55 -13.31 27.23
C ASP A 49 1.14 -11.92 27.55
N GLU A 50 1.94 -11.32 26.65
CA GLU A 50 2.51 -9.99 26.83
C GLU A 50 2.25 -9.09 25.61
N LEU A 51 1.68 -7.92 25.89
CA LEU A 51 1.39 -6.90 24.90
C LEU A 51 2.67 -6.10 24.57
N PRO A 52 3.00 -5.90 23.27
CA PRO A 52 4.17 -5.13 22.87
C PRO A 52 4.08 -3.68 23.39
N SER A 53 5.23 -3.10 23.72
CA SER A 53 5.33 -1.75 24.26
C SER A 53 4.86 -0.68 23.27
N LEU A 54 4.48 0.50 23.77
CA LEU A 54 4.06 1.62 22.91
C LEU A 54 5.16 2.06 21.93
N GLU A 55 6.44 1.93 22.29
CA GLU A 55 7.57 2.21 21.41
C GLU A 55 7.70 1.15 20.30
N GLU A 56 7.47 -0.12 20.61
CA GLU A 56 7.45 -1.21 19.61
C GLU A 56 6.25 -1.06 18.68
N LEU A 57 5.07 -0.71 19.20
CA LEU A 57 3.89 -0.41 18.41
C LEU A 57 4.06 0.85 17.55
N GLU A 58 4.80 1.88 18.01
CA GLU A 58 5.18 3.03 17.18
C GLU A 58 6.19 2.64 16.08
N GLN A 59 7.12 1.73 16.35
CA GLN A 59 8.04 1.22 15.33
C GLN A 59 7.30 0.36 14.29
N VAL A 60 6.39 -0.50 14.73
CA VAL A 60 5.48 -1.25 13.86
C VAL A 60 4.59 -0.27 13.08
N GLN A 61 3.99 0.73 13.72
CA GLN A 61 3.26 1.78 12.99
C GLN A 61 4.16 2.56 12.03
N LYS A 62 5.43 2.83 12.32
CA LYS A 62 6.34 3.48 11.35
C LYS A 62 6.63 2.58 10.14
N LEU A 63 6.75 1.27 10.35
CA LEU A 63 6.88 0.27 9.28
C LEU A 63 5.58 0.11 8.48
N TYR A 64 4.41 0.28 9.11
CA TYR A 64 3.10 0.01 8.49
C TYR A 64 2.32 1.27 8.04
N LYS A 65 2.57 2.47 8.58
CA LYS A 65 1.84 3.73 8.24
C LYS A 65 2.18 4.27 6.86
N HIS A 66 3.27 3.81 6.25
CA HIS A 66 3.65 4.18 4.88
C HIS A 66 4.05 2.96 4.04
N ALA A 67 3.52 1.77 4.37
CA ALA A 67 3.62 0.64 3.45
C ALA A 67 2.72 0.92 2.25
N THR A 68 3.30 1.56 1.24
CA THR A 68 2.74 1.64 -0.09
C THR A 68 2.28 0.24 -0.48
N LYS A 69 1.01 0.12 -0.88
CA LYS A 69 0.44 -1.19 -1.18
C LYS A 69 1.30 -1.86 -2.26
N PRO A 70 1.75 -3.10 -2.05
CA PRO A 70 2.74 -3.71 -2.91
C PRO A 70 2.15 -4.09 -4.26
N TYR A 71 3.03 -4.23 -5.26
CA TYR A 71 2.68 -4.70 -6.59
C TYR A 71 2.97 -6.20 -6.70
N LYS A 72 1.95 -6.98 -7.06
CA LYS A 72 2.05 -8.42 -7.30
C LYS A 72 1.98 -8.71 -8.80
N ALA A 73 2.78 -9.65 -9.26
CA ALA A 73 2.71 -10.12 -10.65
C ALA A 73 1.40 -10.89 -10.88
N GLU A 74 0.67 -10.53 -11.93
CA GLU A 74 -0.55 -11.21 -12.37
C GLU A 74 -0.32 -12.01 -13.66
N SER A 75 0.49 -11.47 -14.57
CA SER A 75 0.82 -12.12 -15.84
C SER A 75 2.18 -11.64 -16.34
N ILE A 76 3.17 -12.53 -16.34
CA ILE A 76 4.55 -12.25 -16.71
C ILE A 76 5.28 -13.57 -16.98
N SER A 77 6.28 -13.59 -17.86
CA SER A 77 7.14 -14.76 -18.01
C SER A 77 8.13 -14.87 -16.85
N ASP A 78 8.53 -16.08 -16.47
CA ASP A 78 9.49 -16.29 -15.37
C ASP A 78 10.83 -15.56 -15.60
N GLU A 79 11.27 -15.49 -16.86
CA GLU A 79 12.48 -14.76 -17.24
C GLU A 79 12.35 -13.25 -17.01
N ALA A 80 11.25 -12.65 -17.47
CA ALA A 80 10.99 -11.23 -17.26
C ALA A 80 10.77 -10.92 -15.77
N LEU A 81 10.07 -11.80 -15.04
CA LEU A 81 9.83 -11.65 -13.60
C LEU A 81 11.14 -11.63 -12.83
N LYS A 82 12.02 -12.60 -13.09
CA LYS A 82 13.34 -12.67 -12.46
C LYS A 82 14.15 -11.41 -12.74
N LYS A 83 14.16 -10.92 -13.99
CA LYS A 83 14.89 -9.70 -14.36
C LYS A 83 14.34 -8.45 -13.70
N ILE A 84 13.02 -8.29 -13.67
CA ILE A 84 12.37 -7.17 -13.01
C ILE A 84 12.66 -7.19 -11.50
N PHE A 85 12.66 -8.36 -10.87
CA PHE A 85 13.00 -8.50 -9.44
C PHE A 85 14.47 -8.20 -9.17
N GLU A 86 15.39 -8.70 -10.01
CA GLU A 86 16.83 -8.36 -9.94
C GLU A 86 17.05 -6.84 -10.09
N ASN A 87 16.36 -6.19 -11.02
CA ASN A 87 16.44 -4.75 -11.25
C ASN A 87 15.85 -3.96 -10.07
N PHE A 88 14.72 -4.41 -9.53
CA PHE A 88 14.09 -3.81 -8.35
C PHE A 88 15.00 -3.90 -7.12
N ALA A 89 15.54 -5.08 -6.85
CA ALA A 89 16.46 -5.32 -5.75
C ALA A 89 17.70 -4.42 -5.80
N LYS A 90 18.25 -4.16 -7.00
CA LYS A 90 19.38 -3.24 -7.17
C LYS A 90 19.05 -1.79 -6.85
N GLU A 91 17.83 -1.35 -7.15
CA GLU A 91 17.43 0.05 -7.01
C GLU A 91 16.85 0.37 -5.64
N PHE A 92 16.04 -0.54 -5.10
CA PHE A 92 15.30 -0.32 -3.87
C PHE A 92 15.74 -1.25 -2.73
N GLY A 93 16.59 -2.25 -2.99
CA GLY A 93 17.04 -3.23 -2.00
C GLY A 93 16.18 -4.50 -1.96
N GLU A 94 16.81 -5.64 -1.66
CA GLU A 94 16.14 -6.95 -1.55
C GLU A 94 15.10 -6.99 -0.43
N ASP A 95 15.32 -6.26 0.66
CA ASP A 95 14.38 -6.18 1.79
C ASP A 95 13.00 -5.61 1.41
N ASN A 96 12.91 -4.94 0.26
CA ASN A 96 11.67 -4.40 -0.29
C ASN A 96 10.95 -5.38 -1.22
N ILE A 97 11.44 -6.62 -1.34
CA ILE A 97 10.76 -7.72 -2.02
C ILE A 97 10.25 -8.69 -0.95
N LYS A 98 8.93 -8.77 -0.78
CA LYS A 98 8.31 -9.64 0.23
C LYS A 98 7.15 -10.39 -0.39
N ASN A 99 7.03 -11.69 -0.11
CA ASN A 99 5.91 -12.52 -0.58
C ASN A 99 5.66 -12.41 -2.10
N ASN A 100 6.75 -12.42 -2.90
CA ASN A 100 6.72 -12.22 -4.35
C ASN A 100 6.02 -10.92 -4.79
N ALA A 101 6.13 -9.87 -3.98
CA ALA A 101 5.56 -8.57 -4.24
C ALA A 101 6.60 -7.46 -4.05
N LEU A 102 6.47 -6.40 -4.86
CA LEU A 102 7.38 -5.26 -4.87
C LEU A 102 6.83 -4.15 -3.96
N HIS A 103 7.59 -3.77 -2.93
CA HIS A 103 7.24 -2.70 -2.00
C HIS A 103 8.04 -1.43 -2.29
N PHE A 104 7.42 -0.44 -2.93
CA PHE A 104 8.11 0.81 -3.24
C PHE A 104 8.24 1.69 -1.99
N PRO A 105 9.45 2.01 -1.52
CA PRO A 105 9.61 2.82 -0.30
C PRO A 105 9.19 4.27 -0.54
N ASP A 106 8.43 4.84 0.39
CA ASP A 106 7.97 6.24 0.40
C ASP A 106 7.20 6.71 -0.86
N ASP A 107 6.53 5.80 -1.57
CA ASP A 107 5.89 6.10 -2.86
C ASP A 107 4.42 6.50 -2.75
N LYS A 108 4.14 7.61 -2.07
CA LYS A 108 2.76 8.03 -1.72
C LYS A 108 1.83 8.23 -2.93
N ASP A 109 2.39 8.58 -4.09
CA ASP A 109 1.63 8.95 -5.29
C ASP A 109 1.82 7.95 -6.46
N ASN A 110 2.37 6.76 -6.19
CA ASN A 110 2.74 5.75 -7.20
C ASN A 110 3.76 6.23 -8.27
N LYS A 111 4.41 7.38 -8.07
CA LYS A 111 5.34 7.95 -9.05
C LYS A 111 6.61 7.10 -9.18
N LYS A 112 7.16 6.60 -8.07
CA LYS A 112 8.34 5.72 -8.12
C LYS A 112 8.01 4.40 -8.80
N ALA A 113 6.84 3.83 -8.49
CA ALA A 113 6.33 2.66 -9.17
C ALA A 113 6.19 2.90 -10.67
N ASP A 114 5.58 4.01 -11.07
CA ASP A 114 5.38 4.36 -12.48
C ASP A 114 6.72 4.52 -13.22
N ASP A 115 7.67 5.26 -12.65
CA ASP A 115 8.99 5.48 -13.22
C ASP A 115 9.81 4.18 -13.32
N PHE A 116 9.67 3.28 -12.36
CA PHE A 116 10.30 1.97 -12.39
C PHE A 116 9.72 1.07 -13.49
N PHE A 117 8.40 0.83 -13.48
CA PHE A 117 7.77 -0.05 -14.46
C PHE A 117 7.90 0.49 -15.89
N ARG A 118 7.85 1.81 -16.08
CA ARG A 118 8.13 2.44 -17.38
C ARG A 118 9.53 2.12 -17.90
N ARG A 119 10.54 2.06 -17.03
CA ARG A 119 11.91 1.64 -17.43
C ARG A 119 11.96 0.16 -17.77
N GLN A 120 11.31 -0.70 -16.97
CA GLN A 120 11.24 -2.13 -17.28
C GLN A 120 10.56 -2.38 -18.65
N ALA A 121 9.54 -1.61 -19.00
CA ALA A 121 8.91 -1.68 -20.32
C ALA A 121 9.85 -1.24 -21.45
N LYS A 122 10.69 -0.20 -21.22
CA LYS A 122 11.71 0.24 -22.18
C LYS A 122 12.82 -0.80 -22.40
N GLU A 123 13.07 -1.67 -21.43
CA GLU A 123 13.96 -2.83 -21.57
C GLU A 123 13.32 -3.98 -22.37
N GLY A 124 12.05 -3.84 -22.77
CA GLY A 124 11.34 -4.80 -23.62
C GLY A 124 10.54 -5.85 -22.85
N TYR A 125 10.38 -5.70 -21.52
CA TYR A 125 9.66 -6.67 -20.73
C TYR A 125 8.13 -6.52 -20.87
N ALA A 126 7.46 -7.62 -21.18
CA ALA A 126 6.02 -7.75 -21.14
C ALA A 126 5.57 -8.22 -19.75
N PHE A 127 4.65 -7.49 -19.12
CA PHE A 127 4.22 -7.77 -17.76
C PHE A 127 2.85 -7.17 -17.43
N LEU A 128 2.21 -7.73 -16.42
CA LEU A 128 1.09 -7.16 -15.70
C LEU A 128 1.36 -7.31 -14.20
N PHE A 129 1.43 -6.17 -13.51
CA PHE A 129 1.46 -6.11 -12.05
C PHE A 129 0.20 -5.40 -11.54
N LYS A 130 -0.34 -5.87 -10.41
CA LYS A 130 -1.48 -5.27 -9.72
C LYS A 130 -1.08 -4.75 -8.35
N GLN A 131 -1.47 -3.53 -8.04
CA GLN A 131 -1.34 -2.98 -6.69
C GLN A 131 -2.36 -3.66 -5.76
N SER A 132 -1.88 -4.23 -4.65
CA SER A 132 -2.72 -4.95 -3.70
C SER A 132 -3.88 -4.09 -3.20
N GLY A 133 -5.11 -4.60 -3.23
CA GLY A 133 -6.29 -3.88 -2.73
C GLY A 133 -6.60 -2.55 -3.44
N CYS A 134 -6.13 -2.35 -4.67
CA CYS A 134 -6.44 -1.20 -5.53
C CYS A 134 -6.81 -1.67 -6.95
N ASP A 135 -7.65 -0.90 -7.64
CA ASP A 135 -7.83 -0.99 -9.09
C ASP A 135 -6.74 -0.14 -9.77
N ASN A 136 -5.49 -0.60 -9.64
CA ASN A 136 -4.33 0.04 -10.23
C ASN A 136 -3.34 -1.03 -10.71
N TYR A 137 -2.95 -0.93 -11.97
CA TYR A 137 -2.19 -1.93 -12.70
C TYR A 137 -1.04 -1.24 -13.43
N ALA A 138 0.13 -1.87 -13.43
CA ALA A 138 1.22 -1.54 -14.34
C ALA A 138 1.24 -2.59 -15.45
N PHE A 139 0.99 -2.16 -16.69
CA PHE A 139 0.91 -3.02 -17.86
C PHE A 139 1.97 -2.66 -18.89
N SER A 140 2.59 -3.69 -19.46
CA SER A 140 3.46 -3.58 -20.62
C SER A 140 3.31 -4.80 -21.52
N ASP A 141 3.30 -4.59 -22.84
CA ASP A 141 3.42 -5.66 -23.85
C ASP A 141 4.86 -5.82 -24.36
N GLY A 142 5.82 -5.15 -23.72
CA GLY A 142 7.23 -5.08 -24.13
C GLY A 142 7.55 -3.94 -25.10
N LYS A 143 6.56 -3.10 -25.45
CA LYS A 143 6.75 -1.90 -26.29
C LYS A 143 5.98 -0.70 -25.76
N HIS A 144 4.76 -0.95 -25.33
CA HIS A 144 3.80 0.02 -24.85
C HIS A 144 3.67 -0.14 -23.33
N TYR A 145 3.43 0.97 -22.64
CA TYR A 145 3.34 1.00 -21.19
C TYR A 145 2.22 1.92 -20.72
N ILE A 146 1.46 1.45 -19.73
CA ILE A 146 0.47 2.27 -19.01
C ILE A 146 0.39 1.82 -17.54
N MET A 147 0.22 2.79 -16.65
CA MET A 147 -0.24 2.58 -15.29
C MET A 147 -1.63 3.18 -15.11
N GLY A 148 -2.56 2.44 -14.54
CA GLY A 148 -3.92 2.91 -14.31
C GLY A 148 -4.90 1.80 -13.94
N SER A 149 -6.19 2.11 -13.99
CA SER A 149 -7.25 1.14 -13.68
C SER A 149 -7.32 0.01 -14.71
N LYS A 150 -8.04 -1.07 -14.38
CA LYS A 150 -8.36 -2.12 -15.36
C LYS A 150 -9.02 -1.55 -16.62
N ALA A 151 -9.90 -0.56 -16.45
CA ALA A 151 -10.57 0.11 -17.56
C ALA A 151 -9.60 0.89 -18.46
N ASP A 152 -8.60 1.57 -17.87
CA ASP A 152 -7.57 2.29 -18.60
C ASP A 152 -6.71 1.34 -19.42
N VAL A 153 -6.25 0.23 -18.81
CA VAL A 153 -5.45 -0.79 -19.51
C VAL A 153 -6.23 -1.40 -20.67
N ILE A 154 -7.50 -1.78 -20.48
CA ILE A 154 -8.35 -2.32 -21.56
C ILE A 154 -8.53 -1.29 -22.68
N SER A 155 -8.79 -0.03 -22.34
CA SER A 155 -8.97 1.05 -23.30
C SER A 155 -7.68 1.29 -24.10
N TYR A 156 -6.54 1.28 -23.43
CA TYR A 156 -5.22 1.42 -24.03
C TYR A 156 -4.89 0.25 -24.96
N CYS A 157 -5.18 -0.99 -24.56
CA CYS A 157 -5.03 -2.16 -25.43
C CYS A 157 -5.87 -2.04 -26.70
N LYS A 158 -7.14 -1.63 -26.59
CA LYS A 158 -8.03 -1.42 -27.75
C LYS A 158 -7.50 -0.34 -28.69
N GLN A 159 -7.03 0.80 -28.15
CA GLN A 159 -6.50 1.90 -28.94
C GLN A 159 -5.24 1.52 -29.73
N ASN A 160 -4.42 0.62 -29.17
CA ASN A 160 -3.15 0.20 -29.77
C ASN A 160 -3.24 -1.18 -30.47
N SER A 161 -4.44 -1.75 -30.64
CA SER A 161 -4.65 -3.08 -31.22
C SER A 161 -3.86 -4.21 -30.53
N ILE A 162 -3.71 -4.11 -29.21
CA ILE A 162 -3.03 -5.10 -28.35
C ILE A 162 -4.10 -6.01 -27.74
N ASN A 163 -3.79 -7.31 -27.61
CA ASN A 163 -4.65 -8.21 -26.87
C ASN A 163 -4.60 -7.87 -25.37
N PRO A 164 -5.75 -7.67 -24.70
CA PRO A 164 -5.76 -7.40 -23.27
C PRO A 164 -5.20 -8.61 -22.49
N PRO A 165 -4.60 -8.38 -21.31
CA PRO A 165 -4.11 -9.46 -20.46
C PRO A 165 -5.19 -10.52 -20.20
N SER A 166 -4.84 -11.80 -20.32
CA SER A 166 -5.75 -12.92 -20.05
C SER A 166 -6.34 -12.88 -18.65
N ALA A 167 -5.58 -12.38 -17.67
CA ALA A 167 -6.03 -12.15 -16.29
C ALA A 167 -7.28 -11.25 -16.18
N PHE A 168 -7.57 -10.43 -17.19
CA PHE A 168 -8.76 -9.57 -17.20
C PHE A 168 -10.02 -10.26 -17.73
N ASN A 169 -9.87 -11.41 -18.39
CA ASN A 169 -10.96 -12.21 -18.98
C ASN A 169 -11.53 -13.25 -18.01
N VAL A 170 -11.08 -13.27 -16.74
CA VAL A 170 -11.71 -14.10 -15.70
C VAL A 170 -13.05 -13.46 -15.33
N ASN A 171 -14.12 -13.97 -15.92
CA ASN A 171 -15.46 -13.80 -15.34
C ASN A 171 -15.44 -14.37 -13.92
N PRO A 172 -16.16 -13.78 -12.94
CA PRO A 172 -16.41 -14.43 -11.65
C PRO A 172 -17.28 -15.66 -11.93
N SER A 173 -16.65 -16.78 -12.28
CA SER A 173 -17.35 -17.99 -12.66
C SER A 173 -17.69 -18.76 -11.39
N ALA A 174 -18.98 -18.71 -11.09
CA ALA A 174 -19.80 -19.71 -10.41
C ALA A 174 -19.27 -20.27 -9.08
N GLU A 175 -20.03 -19.98 -8.03
CA GLU A 175 -20.11 -20.80 -6.83
C GLU A 175 -20.10 -22.29 -7.21
N PRO A 176 -19.30 -23.14 -6.55
CA PRO A 176 -19.42 -24.57 -6.74
C PRO A 176 -20.82 -25.00 -6.31
N GLU A 177 -21.62 -25.48 -7.28
CA GLU A 177 -22.91 -26.11 -7.01
C GLU A 177 -22.74 -27.23 -5.98
N ILE A 178 -23.59 -27.15 -4.96
CA ILE A 178 -23.67 -28.02 -3.81
C ILE A 178 -24.04 -29.43 -4.29
N SER A 179 -23.07 -30.34 -4.34
CA SER A 179 -23.38 -31.77 -4.44
C SER A 179 -23.73 -32.29 -3.06
N SER A 180 -25.02 -32.23 -2.70
CA SER A 180 -25.53 -32.93 -1.53
C SER A 180 -25.37 -34.44 -1.73
N PRO A 181 -24.77 -35.19 -0.79
CA PRO A 181 -24.66 -36.63 -0.94
C PRO A 181 -26.03 -37.28 -0.74
N SER A 182 -26.44 -38.09 -1.73
CA SER A 182 -27.58 -39.01 -1.61
C SER A 182 -27.32 -40.00 -0.47
N ILE A 183 -28.14 -39.91 0.57
CA ILE A 183 -28.24 -40.95 1.60
C ILE A 183 -29.19 -42.02 1.07
N ARG A 184 -28.68 -43.25 0.91
CA ARG A 184 -29.47 -44.48 0.78
C ARG A 184 -29.76 -45.04 2.16
#